data_AF-A0A1G9NYI8-F1
#
_entry.id   AF-A0A1G9NYI8-F1
#
_cell.length_a   1.000
_cell.length_b   1.000
_cell.length_c   1.000
_cell.angle_alpha   90.00
_cell.angle_beta   90.00
_cell.angle_gamma   90.00
#
_symmetry.space_group_name_H-M   'P 1'
#
loop_
_entity.id
_entity.type
_entity.pdbx_description
1 polymer ?
#
loop_
_entity_poly.entity_id
_entity_poly.type
_entity_poly.pdbx_seq_one_letter_code
_entity_poly.pdbx_strand_id
1 'polypeptide(L)'
;MRKALAMSAALAAAMATAGCVIVVDDGHSGGEAKRLHSERTQDGYVVLDRDGDYSRIGGNINLRGRLGGDLSLVAGDVDADQLAVDGDVSIAGGDIDYSGHVGGEASIAGGDIDWNADVDGELGLASGSLNVAGEIGGSASIAAASLTSTANFNDGLNANGNRIHLGGSVAGDLRVVSVGEIRRRRDYDDTDGQVELTGVIRNGGDVCARSVIVTSTARINGTLRVWAEAQPEIEAGAQTDDLVFVPRNGRDCKDIDSVFD
;
A
#
# COMPACT_ATOMS: atom_id res chain seq x y z
N MET A 1 -60.21 12.56 -3.74
CA MET A 1 -59.55 11.24 -3.61
C MET A 1 -58.04 11.46 -3.63
N ARG A 2 -57.41 11.52 -2.47
CA ARG A 2 -55.94 11.60 -2.32
C ARG A 2 -55.48 10.19 -1.93
N LYS A 3 -54.76 9.51 -2.83
CA LYS A 3 -54.15 8.21 -2.53
C LYS A 3 -52.70 8.43 -2.16
N ALA A 4 -52.36 7.93 -0.98
CA ALA A 4 -51.02 7.86 -0.41
C ALA A 4 -50.10 6.97 -1.25
N LEU A 5 -48.84 7.36 -1.36
CA LEU A 5 -47.72 6.47 -1.70
C LEU A 5 -46.58 6.78 -0.73
N ALA A 6 -46.58 6.06 0.38
CA ALA A 6 -45.39 5.86 1.20
C ALA A 6 -44.64 4.67 0.59
N MET A 7 -43.45 4.91 0.03
CA MET A 7 -42.55 3.84 -0.41
C MET A 7 -41.43 3.70 0.60
N SER A 8 -41.47 2.56 1.29
CA SER A 8 -40.38 1.70 1.71
C SER A 8 -39.09 2.38 2.23
N ALA A 9 -39.05 2.56 3.54
CA ALA A 9 -37.80 2.56 4.30
C ALA A 9 -37.38 1.10 4.58
N ALA A 10 -36.07 0.87 4.48
CA ALA A 10 -35.25 -0.25 5.01
C ALA A 10 -34.47 -1.01 3.93
N LEU A 11 -33.41 -0.39 3.40
CA LEU A 11 -32.23 -1.14 2.97
C LEU A 11 -31.22 -1.05 4.13
N ALA A 12 -31.23 -2.08 4.96
CA ALA A 12 -30.30 -2.23 6.07
C ALA A 12 -28.96 -2.75 5.55
N ALA A 13 -27.90 -2.03 5.92
CA ALA A 13 -26.53 -2.47 6.13
C ALA A 13 -25.92 -3.49 5.15
N ALA A 14 -25.25 -2.99 4.11
CA ALA A 14 -24.05 -3.64 3.61
C ALA A 14 -22.87 -3.05 4.39
N MET A 15 -22.48 -3.71 5.48
CA MET A 15 -21.19 -3.46 6.11
C MET A 15 -20.13 -3.88 5.09
N ALA A 16 -19.40 -2.91 4.54
CA ALA A 16 -18.11 -3.17 3.93
C ALA A 16 -17.19 -3.57 5.08
N THR A 17 -17.14 -4.87 5.35
CA THR A 17 -16.05 -5.47 6.10
C THR A 17 -14.79 -5.18 5.31
N ALA A 18 -14.00 -4.20 5.76
CA ALA A 18 -12.55 -4.32 5.65
C ALA A 18 -12.25 -5.73 6.19
N GLY A 19 -11.96 -6.64 5.27
CA GLY A 19 -11.59 -8.00 5.61
C GLY A 19 -10.31 -7.90 6.41
N CYS A 20 -10.42 -7.90 7.73
CA CYS A 20 -9.37 -8.46 8.56
C CYS A 20 -9.20 -9.89 8.04
N VAL A 21 -8.15 -10.12 7.25
CA VAL A 21 -7.66 -11.46 7.03
C VAL A 21 -7.16 -11.93 8.39
N ILE A 22 -8.05 -12.56 9.16
CA ILE A 22 -7.63 -13.45 10.22
C ILE A 22 -7.14 -14.69 9.47
N VAL A 23 -5.82 -14.85 9.40
CA VAL A 23 -5.24 -16.14 9.03
C VAL A 23 -5.64 -17.13 10.12
N VAL A 24 -6.73 -17.86 9.89
CA VAL A 24 -7.00 -19.12 10.58
C VAL A 24 -6.36 -20.17 9.69
N ASP A 25 -5.21 -20.69 10.11
CA ASP A 25 -4.61 -21.87 9.52
C ASP A 25 -5.35 -23.11 10.06
N ASP A 26 -6.13 -23.77 9.20
CA ASP A 26 -6.66 -25.12 9.40
C ASP A 26 -5.84 -26.19 8.66
N GLY A 27 -4.51 -26.13 8.83
CA GLY A 27 -3.58 -27.17 8.39
C GLY A 27 -3.52 -28.39 9.31
N HIS A 28 -4.38 -29.40 9.07
CA HIS A 28 -4.06 -30.77 9.44
C HIS A 28 -2.93 -31.29 8.56
N SER A 29 -1.70 -31.25 9.07
CA SER A 29 -0.63 -32.15 8.64
C SER A 29 0.30 -32.42 9.81
N GLY A 30 0.26 -33.67 10.29
CA GLY A 30 1.14 -34.17 11.34
C GLY A 30 2.59 -34.12 10.89
N GLY A 31 3.25 -33.00 11.17
CA GLY A 31 4.70 -32.87 11.20
C GLY A 31 5.10 -32.73 12.66
N GLU A 32 5.89 -33.67 13.15
CA GLU A 32 6.49 -33.61 14.47
C GLU A 32 7.05 -32.21 14.73
N ALA A 33 6.79 -31.64 15.91
CA ALA A 33 7.46 -30.46 16.42
C ALA A 33 8.95 -30.79 16.63
N LYS A 34 9.69 -30.94 15.53
CA LYS A 34 11.14 -31.00 15.52
C LYS A 34 11.59 -29.64 16.00
N ARG A 35 12.25 -29.64 17.16
CA ARG A 35 12.98 -28.50 17.67
C ARG A 35 13.87 -27.96 16.54
N LEU A 36 13.42 -26.87 15.92
CA LEU A 36 14.17 -26.17 14.90
C LEU A 36 15.49 -25.71 15.53
N HIS A 37 16.60 -26.15 14.96
CA HIS A 37 17.91 -25.54 15.19
C HIS A 37 17.90 -24.15 14.53
N SER A 38 17.20 -23.19 15.14
CA SER A 38 17.50 -21.79 14.85
C SER A 38 18.78 -21.44 15.58
N GLU A 39 19.87 -21.23 14.86
CA GLU A 39 21.06 -20.64 15.43
C GLU A 39 20.75 -19.17 15.71
N ARG A 40 20.46 -18.86 16.98
CA ARG A 40 20.42 -17.47 17.44
C ARG A 40 21.85 -16.97 17.45
N THR A 41 22.15 -15.98 16.64
CA THR A 41 23.43 -15.29 16.69
C THR A 41 23.49 -14.36 17.90
N GLN A 42 24.69 -13.97 18.36
CA GLN A 42 24.86 -13.10 19.53
C GLN A 42 24.21 -11.71 19.36
N ASP A 43 23.86 -11.35 18.13
CA ASP A 43 23.16 -10.13 17.72
C ASP A 43 21.63 -10.21 17.86
N GLY A 44 21.06 -11.36 18.26
CA GLY A 44 19.62 -11.53 18.50
C GLY A 44 18.79 -11.93 17.28
N TYR A 45 19.41 -12.08 16.11
CA TYR A 45 18.72 -12.55 14.91
C TYR A 45 18.45 -14.05 14.94
N VAL A 46 17.32 -14.42 14.38
CA VAL A 46 17.05 -15.77 13.92
C VAL A 46 17.54 -15.88 12.48
N VAL A 47 18.60 -16.65 12.27
CA VAL A 47 19.11 -16.92 10.92
C VAL A 47 18.33 -18.08 10.30
N LEU A 48 17.69 -17.82 9.17
CA LEU A 48 16.97 -18.81 8.39
C LEU A 48 17.87 -19.32 7.25
N ASP A 49 17.92 -20.64 7.11
CA ASP A 49 18.45 -21.33 5.93
C ASP A 49 17.69 -22.65 5.80
N ARG A 50 16.54 -22.60 5.12
CA ARG A 50 15.66 -23.76 4.99
C ARG A 50 14.75 -23.64 3.77
N ASP A 51 14.32 -24.78 3.24
CA ASP A 51 13.53 -24.83 2.00
C ASP A 51 12.00 -24.77 2.21
N GLY A 52 11.51 -24.74 3.44
CA GLY A 52 10.07 -24.73 3.73
C GLY A 52 9.68 -23.61 4.68
N ASP A 53 8.39 -23.52 4.99
CA ASP A 53 7.78 -22.34 5.59
C ASP A 53 8.28 -22.00 7.00
N TYR A 54 8.17 -20.71 7.35
CA TYR A 54 8.43 -20.18 8.68
C TYR A 54 7.23 -19.37 9.18
N SER A 55 6.61 -19.83 10.25
CA SER A 55 5.56 -19.07 10.95
C SER A 55 5.95 -18.78 12.40
N ARG A 56 5.71 -17.56 12.87
CA ARG A 56 5.98 -17.19 14.26
C ARG A 56 5.14 -16.02 14.76
N ILE A 57 4.73 -16.15 16.03
CA ILE A 57 4.17 -15.07 16.83
C ILE A 57 5.19 -14.65 17.89
N GLY A 58 5.39 -13.34 18.10
CA GLY A 58 6.38 -12.82 19.04
C GLY A 58 6.13 -11.39 19.50
N GLY A 59 6.89 -10.92 20.49
CA GLY A 59 6.97 -9.49 20.77
C GLY A 59 7.86 -8.81 19.74
N ASN A 60 9.11 -9.26 19.65
CA ASN A 60 10.12 -8.74 18.73
C ASN A 60 10.69 -9.91 17.93
N ILE A 61 10.75 -9.77 16.62
CA ILE A 61 11.25 -10.79 15.70
C ILE A 61 12.30 -10.16 14.79
N ASN A 62 13.55 -10.62 14.94
CA ASN A 62 14.65 -10.22 14.07
C ASN A 62 15.04 -11.43 13.21
N LEU A 63 14.99 -11.30 11.89
CA LEU A 63 15.20 -12.36 10.92
C LEU A 63 16.22 -11.95 9.86
N ARG A 64 16.99 -12.92 9.37
CA ARG A 64 17.84 -12.79 8.18
C ARG A 64 18.06 -14.13 7.51
N GLY A 65 18.58 -14.12 6.29
CA GLY A 65 18.99 -15.33 5.57
C GLY A 65 18.02 -15.70 4.45
N ARG A 66 17.75 -16.99 4.27
CA ARG A 66 16.93 -17.52 3.17
C ARG A 66 15.84 -18.45 3.67
N LEU A 67 14.65 -18.30 3.09
CA LEU A 67 13.50 -19.16 3.26
C LEU A 67 12.99 -19.61 1.88
N GLY A 68 12.96 -20.93 1.64
CA GLY A 68 12.50 -21.48 0.36
C GLY A 68 10.99 -21.65 0.22
N GLY A 69 10.24 -21.44 1.31
CA GLY A 69 8.78 -21.46 1.34
C GLY A 69 8.23 -20.14 1.87
N ASP A 70 7.06 -20.19 2.51
CA ASP A 70 6.33 -18.98 2.89
C ASP A 70 6.70 -18.46 4.29
N LEU A 71 6.64 -17.14 4.45
CA LEU A 71 6.86 -16.45 5.72
C LEU A 71 5.55 -15.90 6.29
N SER A 72 5.22 -16.27 7.52
CA SER A 72 4.03 -15.75 8.23
C SER A 72 4.39 -15.25 9.63
N LEU A 73 4.27 -13.95 9.88
CA LEU A 73 4.66 -13.34 11.15
C LEU A 73 3.54 -12.50 11.77
N VAL A 74 3.42 -12.60 13.09
CA VAL A 74 2.67 -11.63 13.90
C VAL A 74 3.55 -11.17 15.05
N ALA A 75 3.93 -9.89 15.08
CA ALA A 75 4.77 -9.36 16.15
C ALA A 75 4.44 -7.92 16.54
N GLY A 76 4.98 -7.44 17.65
CA GLY A 76 5.03 -6.00 17.93
C GLY A 76 6.01 -5.31 16.99
N ASP A 77 7.25 -5.83 16.96
CA ASP A 77 8.33 -5.31 16.12
C ASP A 77 8.88 -6.43 15.22
N VAL A 78 9.05 -6.14 13.93
CA VAL A 78 9.68 -7.04 12.95
C VAL A 78 10.84 -6.33 12.28
N ASP A 79 12.02 -6.94 12.34
CA ASP A 79 13.21 -6.53 11.59
C ASP A 79 13.66 -7.72 10.73
N ALA A 80 13.37 -7.65 9.43
CA ALA A 80 13.82 -8.61 8.43
C ALA A 80 14.96 -8.01 7.62
N ASP A 81 16.20 -8.29 8.01
CA ASP A 81 17.42 -7.76 7.40
C ASP A 81 17.91 -8.71 6.30
N GLN A 82 17.92 -8.23 5.05
CA GLN A 82 18.37 -8.97 3.88
C GLN A 82 17.78 -10.39 3.81
N LEU A 83 16.48 -10.50 4.11
CA LEU A 83 15.78 -11.78 4.11
C LEU A 83 15.29 -12.09 2.69
N ALA A 84 15.72 -13.22 2.15
CA ALA A 84 15.21 -13.75 0.89
C ALA A 84 14.13 -14.80 1.18
N VAL A 85 12.94 -14.61 0.62
CA VAL A 85 11.81 -15.53 0.71
C VAL A 85 11.43 -15.94 -0.71
N ASP A 86 11.57 -17.22 -1.05
CA ASP A 86 11.25 -17.72 -2.39
C ASP A 86 9.73 -17.80 -2.61
N GLY A 87 8.94 -17.93 -1.54
CA GLY A 87 7.47 -17.95 -1.54
C GLY A 87 6.83 -16.61 -1.13
N ASP A 88 5.68 -16.70 -0.47
CA ASP A 88 4.88 -15.54 -0.07
C ASP A 88 5.29 -15.00 1.31
N VAL A 89 5.07 -13.70 1.53
CA VAL A 89 5.32 -13.03 2.81
C VAL A 89 4.01 -12.43 3.34
N SER A 90 3.62 -12.83 4.55
CA SER A 90 2.53 -12.22 5.30
C SER A 90 3.01 -11.77 6.67
N ILE A 91 2.93 -10.47 6.96
CA ILE A 91 3.41 -9.91 8.23
C ILE A 91 2.36 -8.94 8.78
N ALA A 92 2.01 -9.12 10.05
CA ALA A 92 1.25 -8.15 10.82
C ALA A 92 2.06 -7.68 12.03
N GLY A 93 2.22 -6.37 12.22
CA GLY A 93 2.89 -5.85 13.40
C GLY A 93 2.67 -4.38 13.71
N GLY A 94 3.39 -3.85 14.70
CA GLY A 94 3.42 -2.43 15.03
C GLY A 94 4.41 -1.69 14.14
N ASP A 95 5.68 -2.06 14.28
CA ASP A 95 6.80 -1.51 13.52
C ASP A 95 7.44 -2.61 12.66
N ILE A 96 7.57 -2.38 11.36
CA ILE A 96 8.08 -3.38 10.41
C ILE A 96 9.15 -2.76 9.52
N ASP A 97 10.38 -3.23 9.66
CA ASP A 97 11.48 -2.98 8.76
C ASP A 97 11.74 -4.25 7.94
N TYR A 98 11.59 -4.17 6.62
CA TYR A 98 11.82 -5.31 5.73
C TYR A 98 12.76 -4.94 4.59
N SER A 99 13.84 -5.70 4.45
CA SER A 99 14.76 -5.61 3.32
C SER A 99 15.14 -6.99 2.79
N GLY A 100 15.35 -7.08 1.48
CA GLY A 100 15.67 -8.35 0.81
C GLY A 100 14.81 -8.57 -0.44
N HIS A 101 14.26 -9.76 -0.57
CA HIS A 101 13.54 -10.17 -1.78
C HIS A 101 12.42 -11.16 -1.45
N VAL A 102 11.29 -10.98 -2.13
CA VAL A 102 10.11 -11.86 -2.08
C VAL A 102 9.82 -12.39 -3.47
N GLY A 103 9.96 -13.70 -3.67
CA GLY A 103 9.68 -14.35 -4.96
C GLY A 103 8.19 -14.53 -5.26
N GLY A 104 7.35 -14.50 -4.22
CA GLY A 104 5.89 -14.53 -4.32
C GLY A 104 5.24 -13.17 -4.08
N GLU A 105 4.10 -13.20 -3.40
CA GLU A 105 3.34 -12.01 -3.00
C GLU A 105 3.76 -11.53 -1.61
N ALA A 106 3.69 -10.22 -1.37
CA ALA A 106 3.94 -9.62 -0.07
C ALA A 106 2.68 -8.89 0.44
N SER A 107 2.13 -9.34 1.57
CA SER A 107 0.97 -8.72 2.24
C SER A 107 1.33 -8.30 3.67
N ILE A 108 1.53 -7.01 3.88
CA ILE A 108 2.06 -6.46 5.14
C ILE A 108 1.09 -5.43 5.72
N ALA A 109 0.84 -5.53 7.02
CA ALA A 109 0.04 -4.55 7.76
C ALA A 109 0.74 -4.13 9.05
N GLY A 110 0.84 -2.82 9.27
CA GLY A 110 1.39 -2.28 10.51
C GLY A 110 1.05 -0.83 10.82
N GLY A 111 1.66 -0.30 11.88
CA GLY A 111 1.56 1.11 12.25
C GLY A 111 2.57 1.95 11.47
N ASP A 112 3.82 1.52 11.48
CA ASP A 112 4.93 2.10 10.74
C ASP A 112 5.64 1.00 9.94
N ILE A 113 5.81 1.21 8.63
CA ILE A 113 6.45 0.24 7.73
C ILE A 113 7.54 0.94 6.93
N ASP A 114 8.74 0.35 6.93
CA ASP A 114 9.82 0.65 6.01
C ASP A 114 10.10 -0.57 5.13
N TRP A 115 9.66 -0.50 3.87
CA TRP A 115 9.81 -1.57 2.88
C TRP A 115 10.91 -1.23 1.89
N ASN A 116 12.01 -1.98 1.94
CA ASN A 116 13.17 -1.85 1.05
C ASN A 116 13.51 -3.20 0.39
N ALA A 117 12.56 -3.76 -0.34
CA ALA A 117 12.70 -5.08 -0.94
C ALA A 117 12.03 -5.19 -2.31
N ASP A 118 12.59 -6.07 -3.13
CA ASP A 118 12.02 -6.44 -4.41
C ASP A 118 10.93 -7.51 -4.21
N VAL A 119 9.85 -7.42 -4.98
CA VAL A 119 8.75 -8.38 -4.96
C VAL A 119 8.46 -8.80 -6.39
N ASP A 120 8.61 -10.09 -6.70
CA ASP A 120 8.32 -10.60 -8.04
C ASP A 120 6.81 -10.63 -8.33
N GLY A 121 5.99 -10.88 -7.31
CA GLY A 121 4.53 -10.92 -7.37
C GLY A 121 3.84 -9.61 -6.98
N GLU A 122 2.64 -9.73 -6.40
CA GLU A 122 1.82 -8.60 -5.95
C GLU A 122 2.30 -8.04 -4.60
N LEU A 123 2.11 -6.73 -4.41
CA LEU A 123 2.44 -6.04 -3.16
C LEU A 123 1.19 -5.42 -2.55
N GLY A 124 0.80 -5.90 -1.37
CA GLY A 124 -0.24 -5.34 -0.52
C GLY A 124 0.35 -4.72 0.75
N LEU A 125 0.20 -3.40 0.94
CA LEU A 125 0.71 -2.71 2.13
C LEU A 125 -0.39 -1.88 2.81
N ALA A 126 -0.51 -2.01 4.13
CA ALA A 126 -1.40 -1.21 4.94
C ALA A 126 -0.66 -0.60 6.15
N SER A 127 -0.58 0.73 6.24
CA SER A 127 0.17 1.41 7.31
C SER A 127 -0.42 2.74 7.80
N GLY A 128 0.02 3.22 8.96
CA GLY A 128 -0.07 4.63 9.33
C GLY A 128 0.97 5.47 8.56
N SER A 129 2.26 5.16 8.76
CA SER A 129 3.38 5.73 8.00
C SER A 129 4.03 4.67 7.14
N LEU A 130 4.29 4.98 5.87
CA LEU A 130 4.84 4.01 4.92
C LEU A 130 5.93 4.62 4.05
N ASN A 131 7.10 3.99 4.07
CA ASN A 131 8.16 4.17 3.08
C ASN A 131 8.27 2.92 2.22
N VAL A 132 8.33 3.09 0.90
CA VAL A 132 8.48 1.96 -0.05
C VAL A 132 9.57 2.27 -1.06
N ALA A 133 10.53 1.34 -1.18
CA ALA A 133 11.54 1.27 -2.21
C ALA A 133 11.72 -0.19 -2.68
N GLY A 134 12.28 -0.35 -3.88
CA GLY A 134 12.46 -1.66 -4.53
C GLY A 134 11.77 -1.76 -5.89
N GLU A 135 11.89 -2.92 -6.52
CA GLU A 135 11.21 -3.27 -7.76
C GLU A 135 10.00 -4.19 -7.47
N ILE A 136 8.82 -3.79 -7.94
CA ILE A 136 7.57 -4.54 -7.76
C ILE A 136 7.12 -5.05 -9.11
N GLY A 137 7.18 -6.37 -9.29
CA GLY A 137 6.89 -7.08 -10.54
C GLY A 137 5.40 -7.11 -10.86
N GLY A 138 4.56 -7.38 -9.87
CA GLY A 138 3.10 -7.43 -10.00
C GLY A 138 2.40 -6.12 -9.65
N SER A 139 1.07 -6.20 -9.57
CA SER A 139 0.22 -5.08 -9.17
C SER A 139 0.43 -4.73 -7.70
N ALA A 140 0.36 -3.44 -7.36
CA ALA A 140 0.52 -2.94 -6.00
C ALA A 140 -0.76 -2.29 -5.48
N SER A 141 -1.16 -2.65 -4.26
CA SER A 141 -2.28 -2.07 -3.52
C SER A 141 -1.78 -1.54 -2.18
N ILE A 142 -1.83 -0.22 -2.01
CA ILE A 142 -1.24 0.48 -0.87
C ILE A 142 -2.28 1.34 -0.17
N ALA A 143 -2.48 1.13 1.12
CA ALA A 143 -3.29 1.97 1.98
C ALA A 143 -2.44 2.55 3.10
N ALA A 144 -2.15 3.85 3.07
CA ALA A 144 -1.34 4.48 4.12
C ALA A 144 -1.83 5.87 4.50
N ALA A 145 -1.81 6.26 5.78
CA ALA A 145 -2.13 7.65 6.12
C ALA A 145 -1.09 8.61 5.51
N SER A 146 0.20 8.27 5.61
CA SER A 146 1.30 8.95 4.93
C SER A 146 2.12 7.96 4.11
N LEU A 147 2.23 8.17 2.81
CA LEU A 147 3.01 7.35 1.87
C LEU A 147 4.13 8.17 1.23
N THR A 148 5.35 7.65 1.33
CA THR A 148 6.47 8.04 0.46
C THR A 148 6.95 6.82 -0.31
N SER A 149 6.86 6.86 -1.64
CA SER A 149 7.32 5.77 -2.49
C SER A 149 8.37 6.22 -3.50
N THR A 150 9.50 5.52 -3.52
CA THR A 150 10.53 5.62 -4.57
C THR A 150 10.63 4.33 -5.39
N ALA A 151 9.69 3.40 -5.20
CA ALA A 151 9.68 2.09 -5.83
C ALA A 151 9.37 2.14 -7.33
N ASN A 152 9.83 1.12 -8.05
CA ASN A 152 9.50 0.90 -9.45
C ASN A 152 8.40 -0.15 -9.56
N PHE A 153 7.21 0.28 -9.93
CA PHE A 153 6.06 -0.58 -10.18
C PHE A 153 6.04 -0.96 -11.67
N ASN A 154 6.27 -2.24 -11.95
CA ASN A 154 6.29 -2.77 -13.32
C ASN A 154 4.89 -3.05 -13.87
N ASP A 155 3.88 -3.08 -12.99
CA ASP A 155 2.46 -3.19 -13.33
C ASP A 155 1.69 -1.96 -12.77
N GLY A 156 0.41 -2.13 -12.43
CA GLY A 156 -0.44 -1.08 -11.88
C GLY A 156 -0.17 -0.76 -10.40
N LEU A 157 -0.47 0.49 -10.02
CA LEU A 157 -0.42 0.97 -8.64
C LEU A 157 -1.78 1.55 -8.25
N ASN A 158 -2.40 0.97 -7.23
CA ASN A 158 -3.53 1.56 -6.51
C ASN A 158 -3.06 2.02 -5.13
N ALA A 159 -3.09 3.33 -4.88
CA ALA A 159 -2.66 3.90 -3.61
C ALA A 159 -3.74 4.80 -3.01
N ASN A 160 -4.05 4.61 -1.72
CA ASN A 160 -4.95 5.48 -0.98
C ASN A 160 -4.32 5.98 0.32
N GLY A 161 -4.60 7.24 0.67
CA GLY A 161 -4.01 7.85 1.86
C GLY A 161 -4.45 9.28 2.18
N ASN A 162 -3.81 9.91 3.17
CA ASN A 162 -4.00 11.33 3.46
C ASN A 162 -2.92 12.18 2.79
N ARG A 163 -1.68 11.70 2.75
CA ARG A 163 -0.55 12.35 2.09
C ARG A 163 0.22 11.33 1.28
N ILE A 164 0.43 11.60 0.00
CA ILE A 164 1.07 10.67 -0.92
C ILE A 164 2.16 11.40 -1.71
N HIS A 165 3.39 10.89 -1.64
CA HIS A 165 4.51 11.30 -2.46
C HIS A 165 5.00 10.11 -3.31
N LEU A 166 4.97 10.28 -4.64
CA LEU A 166 5.40 9.24 -5.60
C LEU A 166 6.59 9.75 -6.43
N GLY A 167 7.78 9.22 -6.12
CA GLY A 167 9.04 9.58 -6.79
C GLY A 167 9.68 8.48 -7.64
N GLY A 168 9.19 7.25 -7.56
CA GLY A 168 9.67 6.14 -8.37
C GLY A 168 9.11 6.11 -9.79
N SER A 169 8.84 4.92 -10.32
CA SER A 169 8.19 4.78 -11.63
C SER A 169 6.98 3.86 -11.59
N VAL A 170 5.96 4.18 -12.38
CA VAL A 170 4.77 3.34 -12.57
C VAL A 170 4.63 3.02 -14.05
N ALA A 171 4.77 1.75 -14.39
CA ALA A 171 4.69 1.27 -15.76
C ALA A 171 3.25 1.02 -16.21
N GLY A 172 2.41 0.46 -15.33
CA GLY A 172 1.01 0.18 -15.59
C GLY A 172 0.09 1.35 -15.25
N ASP A 173 -1.16 1.01 -14.95
CA ASP A 173 -2.19 1.99 -14.62
C ASP A 173 -1.96 2.57 -13.21
N LEU A 174 -2.01 3.90 -13.10
CA LEU A 174 -1.95 4.59 -11.82
C LEU A 174 -3.36 4.95 -11.33
N ARG A 175 -3.70 4.57 -10.10
CA ARG A 175 -4.88 5.04 -9.37
C ARG A 175 -4.47 5.55 -8.00
N VAL A 176 -4.75 6.82 -7.72
CA VAL A 176 -4.39 7.44 -6.44
C VAL A 176 -5.59 8.14 -5.83
N VAL A 177 -5.88 7.84 -4.57
CA VAL A 177 -6.95 8.48 -3.80
C VAL A 177 -6.39 9.10 -2.53
N SER A 178 -6.35 10.43 -2.47
CA SER A 178 -6.00 11.18 -1.27
C SER A 178 -7.22 11.88 -0.68
N VAL A 179 -7.69 11.39 0.48
CA VAL A 179 -8.87 11.92 1.16
C VAL A 179 -8.64 12.02 2.67
N GLY A 180 -8.12 13.15 3.12
CA GLY A 180 -8.33 13.55 4.51
C GLY A 180 -9.84 13.73 4.73
N GLU A 181 -10.42 13.07 5.75
CA GLU A 181 -11.86 13.16 6.02
C GLU A 181 -12.34 14.62 5.96
N ILE A 182 -13.30 14.94 5.07
CA ILE A 182 -14.02 16.24 5.06
C ILE A 182 -14.99 16.31 6.26
N ARG A 183 -14.64 15.72 7.41
CA ARG A 183 -15.47 15.67 8.61
C ARG A 183 -15.06 16.75 9.59
N ARG A 184 -15.40 18.00 9.23
CA ARG A 184 -15.76 19.09 10.17
C ARG A 184 -14.89 19.23 11.44
N ARG A 185 -13.59 19.00 11.40
CA ARG A 185 -12.67 19.35 12.48
C ARG A 185 -11.68 20.40 12.01
N ARG A 186 -11.37 21.30 12.95
CA ARG A 186 -10.85 22.65 12.73
C ARG A 186 -9.32 22.74 12.61
N ASP A 187 -8.63 21.61 12.69
CA ASP A 187 -7.18 21.53 12.64
C ASP A 187 -6.79 20.64 11.46
N TYR A 188 -6.77 21.23 10.26
CA TYR A 188 -6.24 20.60 9.06
C TYR A 188 -4.82 21.15 8.88
N ASP A 189 -3.83 20.28 8.74
CA ASP A 189 -2.55 20.67 8.18
C ASP A 189 -2.78 20.95 6.68
N ASP A 190 -2.22 22.02 6.13
CA ASP A 190 -2.46 22.45 4.74
C ASP A 190 -2.03 21.41 3.68
N THR A 191 -1.33 20.37 4.12
CA THR A 191 -0.79 19.27 3.31
C THR A 191 -1.59 17.98 3.41
N ASP A 192 -2.67 17.94 4.19
CA ASP A 192 -3.61 16.82 4.16
C ASP A 192 -4.36 16.81 2.81
N GLY A 193 -4.64 15.62 2.29
CA GLY A 193 -5.26 15.45 0.98
C GLY A 193 -4.33 15.77 -0.20
N GLN A 194 -3.02 15.93 0.03
CA GLN A 194 -2.05 16.24 -1.02
C GLN A 194 -1.55 14.97 -1.71
N VAL A 195 -1.40 15.06 -3.03
CA VAL A 195 -0.63 14.11 -3.84
C VAL A 195 0.49 14.87 -4.54
N GLU A 196 1.72 14.43 -4.33
CA GLU A 196 2.90 14.97 -5.00
C GLU A 196 3.49 13.90 -5.92
N LEU A 197 3.66 14.27 -7.20
CA LEU A 197 4.22 13.43 -8.24
C LEU A 197 5.59 13.97 -8.63
N THR A 198 6.64 13.19 -8.42
CA THR A 198 8.03 13.55 -8.75
C THR A 198 8.70 12.57 -9.71
N GLY A 199 8.13 11.38 -9.84
CA GLY A 199 8.64 10.27 -10.63
C GLY A 199 8.14 10.19 -12.08
N VAL A 200 8.18 8.97 -12.62
CA VAL A 200 7.80 8.66 -14.00
C VAL A 200 6.51 7.84 -14.04
N ILE A 201 5.50 8.30 -14.77
CA ILE A 201 4.24 7.60 -14.98
C ILE A 201 4.12 7.31 -16.48
N ARG A 202 4.15 6.03 -16.87
CA ARG A 202 4.27 5.65 -18.29
C ARG A 202 2.96 5.67 -19.07
N ASN A 203 1.83 5.37 -18.42
CA ASN A 203 0.52 5.22 -19.08
C ASN A 203 -0.53 6.23 -18.60
N GLY A 204 -0.13 7.23 -17.84
CA GLY A 204 -1.02 8.18 -17.19
C GLY A 204 -1.75 7.53 -16.01
N GLY A 205 -2.94 8.02 -15.71
CA GLY A 205 -3.74 7.47 -14.63
C GLY A 205 -4.75 8.44 -14.04
N ASP A 206 -5.36 8.00 -12.95
CA ASP A 206 -6.46 8.66 -12.28
C ASP A 206 -6.04 9.06 -10.86
N VAL A 207 -6.05 10.37 -10.58
CA VAL A 207 -5.70 10.93 -9.27
C VAL A 207 -6.88 11.70 -8.72
N CYS A 208 -7.39 11.31 -7.56
CA CYS A 208 -8.38 12.06 -6.82
C CYS A 208 -7.79 12.54 -5.49
N ALA A 209 -7.66 13.85 -5.31
CA ALA A 209 -6.98 14.45 -4.15
C ALA A 209 -7.62 15.78 -3.77
N ARG A 210 -7.19 16.41 -2.68
CA ARG A 210 -7.53 17.83 -2.41
C ARG A 210 -6.68 18.75 -3.27
N SER A 211 -5.37 18.52 -3.25
CA SER A 211 -4.37 19.23 -4.05
C SER A 211 -3.44 18.23 -4.72
N VAL A 212 -3.00 18.56 -5.93
CA VAL A 212 -2.04 17.76 -6.69
C VAL A 212 -0.90 18.65 -7.13
N ILE A 213 0.33 18.21 -6.88
CA ILE A 213 1.56 18.87 -7.33
C ILE A 213 2.28 17.93 -8.28
N VAL A 214 2.58 18.41 -9.47
CA VAL A 214 3.44 17.74 -10.44
C VAL A 214 4.74 18.52 -10.50
N THR A 215 5.78 17.95 -9.92
CA THR A 215 7.06 18.65 -9.74
C THR A 215 7.89 18.70 -11.01
N SER A 216 8.93 19.53 -10.99
CA SER A 216 9.82 19.78 -12.13
C SER A 216 10.52 18.53 -12.69
N THR A 217 10.65 17.46 -11.90
CA THR A 217 11.26 16.18 -12.33
C THR A 217 10.25 15.21 -12.90
N ALA A 218 8.94 15.43 -12.70
CA ALA A 218 7.92 14.49 -13.09
C ALA A 218 7.82 14.31 -14.61
N ARG A 219 7.61 13.06 -15.03
CA ARG A 219 7.45 12.66 -16.44
C ARG A 219 6.21 11.79 -16.57
N ILE A 220 5.15 12.36 -17.11
CA ILE A 220 3.83 11.73 -17.20
C ILE A 220 3.46 11.59 -18.66
N ASN A 221 3.57 10.37 -19.15
CA ASN A 221 3.15 10.01 -20.50
C ASN A 221 1.69 9.55 -20.46
N GLY A 222 0.95 9.75 -21.56
CA GLY A 222 -0.48 9.42 -21.61
C GLY A 222 -1.37 10.41 -20.85
N THR A 223 -2.63 10.04 -20.65
CA THR A 223 -3.64 10.92 -20.04
C THR A 223 -3.63 10.80 -18.53
N LEU A 224 -3.34 11.91 -17.84
CA LEU A 224 -3.53 12.07 -16.40
C LEU A 224 -4.83 12.79 -16.12
N ARG A 225 -5.83 12.08 -15.57
CA ARG A 225 -7.06 12.67 -15.09
C ARG A 225 -6.92 13.02 -13.62
N VAL A 226 -7.16 14.28 -13.29
CA VAL A 226 -7.02 14.79 -11.93
C VAL A 226 -8.34 15.37 -11.44
N TRP A 227 -8.88 14.74 -10.40
CA TRP A 227 -10.00 15.26 -9.62
C TRP A 227 -9.49 15.94 -8.36
N ALA A 228 -9.53 17.27 -8.33
CA ALA A 228 -9.06 18.06 -7.18
C ALA A 228 -9.96 19.26 -6.84
N GLU A 229 -9.79 19.84 -5.65
CA GLU A 229 -10.53 21.05 -5.23
C GLU A 229 -9.99 22.32 -5.90
N ALA A 230 -8.70 22.32 -6.22
CA ALA A 230 -8.03 23.37 -6.98
C ALA A 230 -7.35 22.77 -8.21
N GLN A 231 -7.00 23.63 -9.18
CA GLN A 231 -6.18 23.19 -10.31
C GLN A 231 -4.84 22.61 -9.81
N PRO A 232 -4.34 21.53 -10.45
CA PRO A 232 -3.03 20.98 -10.12
C PRO A 232 -1.92 22.02 -10.31
N GLU A 233 -0.99 22.07 -9.38
CA GLU A 233 0.22 22.87 -9.52
C GLU A 233 1.22 22.11 -10.38
N ILE A 234 1.61 22.70 -11.51
CA ILE A 234 2.58 22.12 -12.43
C ILE A 234 3.83 22.98 -12.39
N GLU A 235 4.90 22.44 -11.79
CA GLU A 235 6.17 23.16 -11.69
C GLU A 235 6.87 23.27 -13.04
N ALA A 236 7.66 24.34 -13.19
CA ALA A 236 8.47 24.54 -14.38
C ALA A 236 9.48 23.39 -14.55
N GLY A 237 9.34 22.63 -15.62
CA GLY A 237 10.19 21.47 -15.94
C GLY A 237 9.45 20.13 -15.94
N ALA A 238 8.25 20.08 -15.36
CA ALA A 238 7.37 18.92 -15.46
C ALA A 238 7.01 18.62 -16.92
N GLN A 239 6.91 17.33 -17.28
CA GLN A 239 6.43 16.90 -18.59
C GLN A 239 5.13 16.11 -18.39
N THR A 240 4.06 16.57 -19.03
CA THR A 240 2.75 15.93 -19.03
C THR A 240 2.21 15.93 -20.46
N ASP A 241 1.91 14.77 -21.02
CA ASP A 241 1.37 14.66 -22.38
C ASP A 241 -0.04 15.24 -22.48
N ASP A 242 -0.97 14.69 -21.68
CA ASP A 242 -2.37 15.11 -21.61
C ASP A 242 -2.81 15.17 -20.14
N LEU A 243 -3.20 16.35 -19.68
CA LEU A 243 -3.68 16.57 -18.31
C LEU A 243 -5.12 17.07 -18.35
N VAL A 244 -6.01 16.25 -17.79
CA VAL A 244 -7.44 16.53 -17.72
C VAL A 244 -7.81 16.85 -16.28
N PHE A 245 -8.06 18.12 -16.00
CA PHE A 245 -8.53 18.55 -14.68
C PHE A 245 -10.06 18.53 -14.60
N VAL A 246 -10.58 17.91 -13.54
CA VAL A 246 -12.00 17.89 -13.19
C VAL A 246 -12.17 18.41 -11.75
N PRO A 247 -12.88 19.53 -11.53
CA PRO A 247 -13.10 20.03 -10.18
C PRO A 247 -13.97 19.07 -9.36
N ARG A 248 -13.54 18.74 -8.14
CA ARG A 248 -14.29 17.89 -7.20
C ARG A 248 -15.55 18.57 -6.68
N ASN A 249 -15.48 19.88 -6.44
CA ASN A 249 -16.55 20.68 -5.84
C ASN A 249 -17.04 20.12 -4.49
N GLY A 250 -16.12 19.67 -3.63
CA GLY A 250 -16.43 19.12 -2.32
C GLY A 250 -17.05 17.72 -2.31
N ARG A 251 -17.03 16.99 -3.44
CA ARG A 251 -17.49 15.59 -3.50
C ARG A 251 -16.38 14.61 -3.08
N ASP A 252 -16.79 13.51 -2.46
CA ASP A 252 -15.89 12.40 -2.13
C ASP A 252 -15.47 11.67 -3.42
N CYS A 253 -14.24 11.14 -3.47
CA CYS A 253 -13.70 10.48 -4.67
C CYS A 253 -14.59 9.32 -5.15
N LYS A 254 -15.08 8.48 -4.22
CA LYS A 254 -16.03 7.39 -4.49
C LYS A 254 -17.37 7.86 -5.08
N ASP A 255 -17.80 9.09 -4.78
CA ASP A 255 -19.08 9.64 -5.27
C ASP A 255 -18.91 10.32 -6.64
N ILE A 256 -17.67 10.48 -7.12
CA ILE A 256 -17.36 11.18 -8.36
C ILE A 256 -17.29 10.20 -9.53
N ASP A 257 -16.62 9.07 -9.34
CA ASP A 257 -16.40 8.07 -10.38
C ASP A 257 -16.29 6.68 -9.77
N SER A 258 -16.93 5.67 -10.39
CA SER A 258 -16.80 4.26 -9.99
C SER A 258 -15.39 3.72 -10.23
N VAL A 259 -14.55 4.46 -10.96
CA VAL A 259 -13.10 4.22 -11.02
C VAL A 259 -12.46 4.35 -9.63
N PHE A 260 -13.11 4.90 -8.61
CA PHE A 260 -12.58 4.97 -7.24
C PHE A 260 -13.33 4.11 -6.23
N ASP A 261 -14.24 3.23 -6.70
CA ASP A 261 -14.86 2.19 -5.87
C ASP A 261 -13.91 1.00 -5.61
#